data_AF-A0A421CNH8-F1
#
_entry.id   AF-A0A421CNH8-F1
#
_cell.length_a   1.000
_cell.length_b   1.000
_cell.length_c   1.000
_cell.angle_alpha   90.00
_cell.angle_beta   90.00
_cell.angle_gamma   90.00
#
_symmetry.space_group_name_H-M   'P 1'
#
loop_
_entity.id
_entity.type
_entity.pdbx_description
1 polymer ?
#
loop_
_entity_poly.entity_id
_entity_poly.type
_entity_poly.pdbx_seq_one_letter_code
_entity_poly.pdbx_strand_id
1 'polypeptide(L)'
;MIDNSKGDLDNPLKYLQEALKIDQEIGYKQGEAKVLDNIGLILKSKGDLENALKYLKDAINIMDKYKFIHGRNVIQKAINSITNDLERKLTKKPKK
;
A
#
# COMPACT_ATOMS: atom_id res chain seq x y z
N MET A 1 -5.86 35.86 3.13
CA MET A 1 -5.80 34.48 2.63
C MET A 1 -5.64 33.57 3.84
N ILE A 2 -6.70 32.90 4.26
CA ILE A 2 -6.64 31.91 5.34
C ILE A 2 -6.25 30.61 4.65
N ASP A 3 -5.02 30.15 4.88
CA ASP A 3 -4.51 28.90 4.33
C ASP A 3 -5.40 27.74 4.75
N ASN A 4 -5.85 26.96 3.76
CA ASN A 4 -6.79 25.86 3.88
C ASN A 4 -6.17 24.61 4.55
N SER A 5 -5.16 24.80 5.40
CA SER A 5 -4.32 23.77 6.02
C SER A 5 -5.03 22.93 7.08
N LYS A 6 -6.28 23.25 7.42
CA LYS A 6 -7.12 22.45 8.32
C LYS A 6 -7.94 21.36 7.62
N GLY A 7 -8.03 21.37 6.28
CA GLY A 7 -8.80 20.38 5.51
C GLY A 7 -8.03 19.11 5.13
N ASP A 8 -6.71 19.07 5.36
CA ASP A 8 -5.82 17.99 4.92
C ASP A 8 -5.40 17.03 6.05
N LEU A 9 -5.88 17.26 7.28
CA LEU A 9 -5.59 16.42 8.44
C LEU A 9 -6.31 15.06 8.38
N ASP A 10 -7.27 14.89 7.47
CA ASP A 10 -8.13 13.70 7.37
C ASP A 10 -7.65 12.65 6.35
N ASN A 11 -6.55 12.89 5.61
CA ASN A 11 -6.07 11.94 4.61
C ASN A 11 -4.81 11.18 5.09
N PRO A 12 -4.95 9.98 5.67
CA PRO A 12 -3.81 9.19 6.17
C PRO A 12 -2.77 8.88 5.07
N LEU A 13 -3.16 8.94 3.79
CA LEU A 13 -2.24 8.75 2.67
C LEU A 13 -1.20 9.87 2.55
N LYS A 14 -1.54 11.12 2.93
CA LYS A 14 -0.60 12.25 2.84
C LYS A 14 0.56 12.08 3.82
N TYR A 15 0.26 11.74 5.08
CA TYR A 15 1.28 11.46 6.09
C TYR A 15 2.16 10.27 5.72
N LEU A 16 1.56 9.22 5.14
CA LEU A 16 2.33 8.06 4.67
C LEU A 16 3.22 8.43 3.48
N GLN A 17 2.78 9.30 2.56
CA GLN A 17 3.64 9.77 1.46
C GLN A 17 4.81 10.62 1.95
N GLU A 18 4.60 11.48 2.95
CA GLU A 18 5.68 12.24 3.58
C GLU A 18 6.67 11.31 4.31
N ALA A 19 6.17 10.34 5.08
CA ALA A 19 6.99 9.33 5.73
C ALA A 19 7.79 8.51 4.71
N LEU A 20 7.16 8.12 3.59
CA LEU A 20 7.82 7.39 2.52
C LEU A 20 8.99 8.18 1.95
N LYS A 21 8.80 9.47 1.71
CA LYS A 21 9.84 10.36 1.20
C LYS A 21 11.01 10.46 2.18
N ILE A 22 10.72 10.65 3.47
CA ILE A 22 11.76 10.71 4.51
C ILE A 22 12.55 9.40 4.55
N ASP A 23 11.87 8.26 4.61
CA ASP A 23 12.50 6.93 4.63
C ASP A 23 13.38 6.69 3.39
N GLN A 24 12.96 7.18 2.22
CA GLN A 24 13.75 7.12 0.99
C GLN A 24 14.99 8.03 1.06
N GLU A 25 14.85 9.27 1.55
CA GLU A 25 15.94 10.23 1.69
C GLU A 25 17.02 9.75 2.67
N ILE A 26 16.62 9.15 3.80
CA ILE A 26 17.56 8.65 4.81
C ILE A 26 18.03 7.21 4.52
N GLY A 27 17.50 6.58 3.46
CA GLY A 27 17.84 5.21 3.07
C GLY A 27 17.28 4.12 4.00
N TYR A 28 16.24 4.40 4.78
CA TYR A 28 15.63 3.47 5.74
C TYR A 28 14.64 2.51 5.06
N LYS A 29 15.19 1.46 4.45
CA LYS A 29 14.42 0.50 3.63
C LYS A 29 13.36 -0.29 4.38
N GLN A 30 13.57 -0.56 5.66
CA GLN A 30 12.56 -1.25 6.47
C GLN A 30 11.37 -0.33 6.78
N GLY A 31 11.61 0.98 6.95
CA GLY A 31 10.56 1.99 7.06
C GLY A 31 9.78 2.09 5.75
N GLU A 32 10.48 2.23 4.63
CA GLU A 32 9.91 2.30 3.28
C GLU A 32 8.93 1.14 3.03
N ALA A 33 9.34 -0.10 3.29
CA ALA A 33 8.48 -1.27 3.13
C ALA A 33 7.22 -1.25 4.02
N LYS A 34 7.34 -0.79 5.28
CA LYS A 34 6.20 -0.66 6.20
C LYS A 34 5.22 0.43 5.76
N VAL A 35 5.74 1.55 5.28
CA VAL A 35 4.91 2.65 4.79
C VAL A 35 4.14 2.23 3.54
N LEU A 36 4.79 1.54 2.61
CA LEU A 36 4.15 0.98 1.41
C LEU A 36 3.06 -0.05 1.77
N ASP A 37 3.30 -0.90 2.77
CA ASP A 37 2.28 -1.83 3.29
C ASP A 37 1.04 -1.09 3.79
N ASN A 38 1.23 -0.08 4.65
CA ASN A 38 0.13 0.74 5.18
C ASN A 38 -0.66 1.45 4.07
N ILE A 39 0.01 2.02 3.07
CA ILE A 39 -0.65 2.64 1.91
C ILE A 39 -1.49 1.59 1.17
N GLY A 40 -0.93 0.40 0.93
CA GLY A 40 -1.62 -0.71 0.29
C GLY A 40 -2.90 -1.14 1.03
N LEU A 41 -2.84 -1.25 2.36
CA LEU A 41 -4.00 -1.61 3.18
C LEU A 41 -5.09 -0.53 3.17
N ILE A 42 -4.74 0.75 3.17
CA ILE A 42 -5.69 1.86 3.07
C ILE A 42 -6.36 1.88 1.69
N LEU A 43 -5.61 1.65 0.62
CA LEU A 43 -6.18 1.59 -0.73
C LEU A 43 -7.11 0.39 -0.89
N LYS A 44 -6.74 -0.76 -0.28
CA LYS A 44 -7.61 -1.93 -0.21
C LYS A 44 -8.94 -1.60 0.48
N SER A 45 -8.90 -0.91 1.62
CA SER A 45 -10.14 -0.53 2.35
C SER A 45 -10.99 0.48 1.58
N LYS A 46 -10.37 1.33 0.76
CA LYS A 46 -11.06 2.23 -0.18
C LYS A 46 -11.58 1.53 -1.45
N GLY A 47 -11.30 0.24 -1.64
CA GLY A 47 -11.71 -0.54 -2.80
C GLY A 47 -10.83 -0.38 -4.05
N ASP A 48 -9.76 0.40 -3.95
CA ASP A 48 -8.74 0.59 -4.99
C ASP A 48 -7.73 -0.57 -4.96
N LEU A 49 -8.23 -1.74 -5.38
CA LEU A 49 -7.51 -3.01 -5.31
C LEU A 49 -6.26 -3.04 -6.20
N GLU A 50 -6.29 -2.36 -7.34
CA GLU A 50 -5.17 -2.34 -8.29
C GLU A 50 -3.99 -1.56 -7.74
N ASN A 51 -4.23 -0.34 -7.22
CA ASN A 51 -3.16 0.43 -6.59
C ASN A 51 -2.71 -0.21 -5.28
N ALA A 52 -3.63 -0.76 -4.47
CA ALA A 52 -3.28 -1.51 -3.27
C ALA A 52 -2.29 -2.65 -3.58
N LEU A 53 -2.58 -3.43 -4.63
CA LEU A 53 -1.72 -4.54 -5.06
C LEU A 53 -0.33 -4.05 -5.47
N LYS A 54 -0.24 -2.91 -6.16
CA LYS A 54 1.03 -2.31 -6.58
C LYS A 54 1.90 -1.96 -5.37
N TYR A 55 1.37 -1.19 -4.42
CA TYR A 55 2.12 -0.78 -3.23
C TYR A 55 2.56 -1.97 -2.35
N LEU A 56 1.71 -2.98 -2.19
CA LEU A 56 2.07 -4.19 -1.44
C LEU A 56 3.17 -5.01 -2.14
N LYS A 57 3.17 -5.06 -3.48
CA LYS A 57 4.24 -5.72 -4.24
C LYS A 57 5.56 -4.97 -4.13
N ASP A 58 5.53 -3.64 -4.16
CA ASP A 58 6.72 -2.82 -3.96
C ASP A 58 7.31 -3.04 -2.56
N ALA A 59 6.45 -3.14 -1.52
CA ALA A 59 6.88 -3.49 -0.16
C ALA A 59 7.57 -4.86 -0.11
N ILE A 60 7.00 -5.89 -0.74
CA ILE A 60 7.61 -7.24 -0.83
C ILE A 60 8.95 -7.19 -1.55
N ASN A 61 9.06 -6.45 -2.65
CA ASN A 61 10.30 -6.36 -3.42
C ASN A 61 11.44 -5.76 -2.57
N ILE A 62 11.14 -4.74 -1.77
CA ILE A 62 12.11 -4.18 -0.81
C ILE A 62 12.44 -5.22 0.26
N MET A 63 11.44 -5.88 0.85
CA MET A 63 11.68 -6.91 1.87
C MET A 63 12.56 -8.05 1.34
N ASP A 64 12.31 -8.53 0.12
CA ASP A 64 13.09 -9.61 -0.50
C ASP A 64 14.52 -9.15 -0.82
N LYS A 65 14.69 -7.94 -1.36
CA LYS A 65 16.00 -7.37 -1.67
C LYS A 65 16.90 -7.24 -0.43
N TYR A 66 16.33 -6.85 0.70
CA TYR A 66 17.07 -6.64 1.96
C TYR A 66 16.89 -7.79 2.97
N LYS A 67 16.26 -8.90 2.57
CA LYS A 67 16.00 -10.11 3.39
C LYS A 67 15.26 -9.81 4.70
N PHE A 68 14.33 -8.86 4.68
CA PHE A 68 13.46 -8.58 5.82
C PHE A 68 12.36 -9.65 5.95
N ILE A 69 12.47 -10.49 6.97
CA ILE A 69 11.50 -11.58 7.19
C ILE A 69 10.27 -11.15 8.01
N HIS A 70 10.37 -10.05 8.76
CA HIS A 70 9.32 -9.57 9.66
C HIS A 70 8.21 -8.86 8.85
N GLY A 71 6.95 -9.27 9.04
CA GLY A 71 5.79 -8.64 8.40
C GLY A 71 5.43 -9.17 7.00
N ARG A 72 6.35 -9.89 6.33
CA ARG A 72 6.14 -10.47 4.99
C ARG A 72 4.87 -11.31 4.89
N ASN A 73 4.60 -12.15 5.89
CA ASN A 73 3.43 -13.03 5.90
C ASN A 73 2.10 -12.26 5.88
N VAL A 74 2.08 -11.07 6.50
CA VAL A 74 0.87 -10.21 6.52
C VAL A 74 0.64 -9.62 5.14
N ILE A 75 1.69 -9.05 4.53
CA ILE A 75 1.63 -8.48 3.19
C ILE A 75 1.23 -9.54 2.16
N GLN A 76 1.82 -10.74 2.23
CA GLN A 76 1.50 -11.83 1.31
C GLN A 76 0.03 -12.28 1.41
N LYS A 77 -0.53 -12.33 2.63
CA LYS A 77 -1.96 -12.60 2.83
C LYS A 77 -2.82 -11.50 2.21
N ALA A 78 -2.43 -10.24 2.36
CA ALA A 78 -3.15 -9.11 1.75
C ALA A 78 -3.13 -9.18 0.23
N ILE A 79 -1.96 -9.45 -0.39
CA ILE A 79 -1.81 -9.66 -1.84
C ILE A 79 -2.70 -10.80 -2.32
N ASN A 80 -2.64 -11.97 -1.70
CA ASN A 80 -3.45 -13.12 -2.12
C ASN A 80 -4.96 -12.82 -2.05
N SER A 81 -5.39 -12.14 -0.98
CA SER A 81 -6.78 -11.68 -0.86
C SER A 81 -7.18 -10.73 -1.98
N ILE A 82 -6.35 -9.73 -2.29
CA ILE A 82 -6.63 -8.75 -3.34
C ILE A 82 -6.68 -9.42 -4.72
N THR A 83 -5.73 -10.31 -5.01
CA THR A 83 -5.69 -11.06 -6.28
C THR A 83 -6.98 -11.88 -6.47
N ASN A 84 -7.42 -12.61 -5.45
CA ASN A 84 -8.68 -13.36 -5.50
C ASN A 84 -9.89 -12.45 -5.76
N ASP A 85 -9.92 -11.27 -5.12
CA ASP A 85 -11.02 -10.32 -5.30
C ASP A 85 -11.04 -9.70 -6.71
N LEU A 86 -9.86 -9.44 -7.30
CA LEU A 86 -9.72 -9.00 -8.68
C LEU A 86 -10.15 -10.09 -9.68
N GLU A 87 -9.73 -11.34 -9.47
CA GLU A 87 -10.15 -12.48 -10.29
C GLU A 87 -11.67 -12.71 -10.26
N ARG A 88 -12.29 -12.59 -9.07
CA ARG A 88 -13.75 -12.65 -8.92
C ARG A 88 -14.47 -11.54 -9.70
N LYS A 89 -13.91 -10.32 -9.72
CA LYS A 89 -14.48 -9.22 -10.53
C LYS A 89 -14.39 -9.50 -12.03
N LEU A 90 -13.29 -10.11 -12.50
CA LEU A 90 -13.08 -10.44 -13.91
C LEU A 90 -13.97 -11.61 -14.39
N THR A 91 -14.16 -12.61 -13.54
CA THR A 91 -14.97 -13.82 -13.83
C THR A 91 -16.48 -13.56 -13.71
N LYS A 92 -16.91 -12.56 -12.95
CA LYS A 92 -18.31 -12.11 -12.87
C LYS A 92 -18.72 -11.13 -13.98
N LYS A 93 -18.03 -11.10 -15.13
CA LYS A 93 -18.59 -10.43 -16.32
C LYS A 93 -19.97 -11.03 -16.59
N PRO A 94 -21.03 -10.22 -16.73
CA PRO A 94 -22.35 -10.74 -17.06
C PRO A 94 -22.22 -11.50 -18.38
N LYS A 95 -22.56 -12.80 -18.35
CA LYS A 95 -22.87 -13.50 -19.59
C LYS A 95 -24.02 -12.71 -20.21
N LYS A 96 -23.76 -12.10 -21.38
CA LYS A 96 -24.82 -11.52 -22.22
C LYS A 96 -25.87 -12.59 -22.51
#